data_AF-A0AAU9K1H7-F1
#
_entry.id   AF-A0AAU9K1H7-F1
#
_cell.length_a   1.000
_cell.length_b   1.000
_cell.length_c   1.000
_cell.angle_alpha   90.00
_cell.angle_beta   90.00
_cell.angle_gamma   90.00
#
_symmetry.space_group_name_H-M   'P 1'
#
loop_
_entity.id
_entity.type
_entity.pdbx_description
1 polymer ?
#
loop_
_entity_poly.entity_id
_entity_poly.type
_entity_poly.pdbx_seq_one_letter_code
_entity_poly.pdbx_strand_id
1 'polypeptide(L)'
;MVLIHYRTSKARAFLRFKDNEETILLQMSDDPERRNWKFVSSNFLGCFKIIDEENQETLSFEIDHDGEFAIYDEKLIEIETNNQKIMLLSDLDNTLVGYNEVARSALIRFNEYWIRKHLFSGSKLVYNTGRDFCRYISLLNDGFELLEPDLLITGAGVEAYTIDKLSGEYILHENISDLYDLEHWDSSTVQQIIAKDFPWLYTPAENNVHKLKIWMKANMQDFLLHSSALKLYFKNHENLMRYGKIIKAKIIIAGDNLEWKNFHITAQNGGKNTGVAFAKAFFNFEEKYMIAAGDSGNDIDMFKGEIWGIIVGNYEEELGAWLNKKPRINKIISNYSFADGIIDGIQKITKNMSNSQ
;
A
#
# COMPACT_ATOMS: atom_id res chain seq x y z
N MET A 1 14.11 -29.32 12.04
CA MET A 1 12.76 -29.25 11.46
C MET A 1 12.76 -28.16 10.40
N VAL A 2 12.24 -28.48 9.22
CA VAL A 2 12.09 -27.58 8.07
C VAL A 2 10.62 -27.25 7.90
N LEU A 3 10.29 -25.96 7.77
CA LEU A 3 8.95 -25.48 7.40
C LEU A 3 9.03 -24.86 6.01
N ILE A 4 8.21 -25.31 5.07
CA ILE A 4 8.22 -24.83 3.68
C ILE A 4 6.85 -24.27 3.34
N HIS A 5 6.80 -23.00 3.00
CA HIS A 5 5.66 -22.32 2.39
C HIS A 5 5.79 -22.34 0.87
N TYR A 6 4.69 -22.46 0.14
CA TYR A 6 4.67 -22.42 -1.32
C TYR A 6 3.51 -21.58 -1.80
N ARG A 7 3.81 -20.53 -2.57
CA ARG A 7 2.80 -19.72 -3.23
C ARG A 7 2.26 -20.45 -4.45
N THR A 8 1.01 -20.91 -4.38
CA THR A 8 0.36 -21.62 -5.48
C THR A 8 -1.17 -21.49 -5.39
N SER A 9 -1.81 -21.39 -6.55
CA SER A 9 -3.27 -21.46 -6.67
C SER A 9 -3.79 -22.88 -6.87
N LYS A 10 -2.91 -23.88 -7.02
CA LYS A 10 -3.30 -25.29 -7.19
C LYS A 10 -3.97 -25.81 -5.92
N ALA A 11 -5.03 -26.60 -6.07
CA ALA A 11 -5.77 -27.17 -4.94
C ALA A 11 -4.89 -28.12 -4.10
N ARG A 12 -4.04 -28.93 -4.75
CA ARG A 12 -3.07 -29.80 -4.10
C ARG A 12 -1.66 -29.49 -4.59
N ALA A 13 -0.71 -29.59 -3.67
CA ALA A 13 0.71 -29.53 -3.94
C ALA A 13 1.40 -30.55 -3.04
N PHE A 14 2.44 -31.20 -3.56
CA PHE A 14 3.20 -32.17 -2.78
C PHE A 14 4.70 -31.93 -2.94
N LEU A 15 5.44 -32.25 -1.88
CA LEU A 15 6.90 -32.29 -1.89
C LEU A 15 7.37 -33.74 -1.90
N ARG A 16 8.27 -34.04 -2.83
CA ARG A 16 8.92 -35.34 -2.94
C ARG A 16 10.37 -35.22 -2.47
N PHE A 17 10.72 -35.89 -1.38
CA PHE A 17 12.10 -36.05 -0.91
C PHE A 17 12.66 -37.40 -1.34
N LYS A 18 13.98 -37.48 -1.48
CA LYS A 18 14.71 -38.73 -1.69
C LYS A 18 15.60 -39.00 -0.47
N ASP A 19 15.24 -39.99 0.34
CA ASP A 19 16.01 -40.39 1.53
C ASP A 19 16.44 -41.86 1.39
N ASN A 20 17.74 -42.11 1.27
CA ASN A 20 18.33 -43.46 1.30
C ASN A 20 17.56 -44.53 0.48
N GLU A 21 17.23 -44.19 -0.78
CA GLU A 21 16.46 -44.98 -1.76
C GLU A 21 14.92 -44.98 -1.63
N GLU A 22 14.38 -44.48 -0.52
CA GLU A 22 12.93 -44.29 -0.37
C GLU A 22 12.49 -42.91 -0.88
N THR A 23 11.33 -42.90 -1.55
CA THR A 23 10.67 -41.68 -2.00
C THR A 23 9.59 -41.31 -1.00
N ILE A 24 9.78 -40.18 -0.33
CA ILE A 24 8.80 -39.67 0.65
C ILE A 24 7.98 -38.58 -0.04
N LEU A 25 6.65 -38.73 0.02
CA LEU A 25 5.72 -37.77 -0.51
C LEU A 25 4.96 -37.08 0.61
N LEU A 26 5.09 -35.76 0.71
CA LEU A 26 4.40 -34.94 1.70
C LEU A 26 3.37 -34.05 1.02
N GLN A 27 2.12 -34.12 1.48
CA GLN A 27 1.06 -33.22 1.02
C GLN A 27 1.13 -31.90 1.77
N MET A 28 1.05 -30.79 1.04
CA MET A 28 1.00 -29.45 1.63
C MET A 28 -0.43 -29.08 2.04
N SER A 29 -0.56 -28.43 3.20
CA SER A 29 -1.82 -27.90 3.73
C SER A 29 -2.00 -26.43 3.35
N ASP A 30 -3.23 -25.92 3.32
CA ASP A 30 -3.48 -24.48 3.12
C ASP A 30 -2.95 -23.66 4.29
N ASP A 31 -2.31 -22.53 3.99
CA ASP A 31 -1.85 -21.59 5.01
C ASP A 31 -3.07 -20.89 5.66
N PRO A 32 -3.18 -20.90 7.01
CA PRO A 32 -4.33 -20.34 7.69
C PRO A 32 -4.38 -18.81 7.62
N GLU A 33 -3.23 -18.16 7.40
CA GLU A 33 -3.11 -16.71 7.41
C GLU A 33 -3.05 -16.10 6.00
N ARG A 34 -2.53 -16.84 5.02
CA ARG A 34 -2.19 -16.32 3.69
C ARG A 34 -2.88 -17.12 2.57
N ARG A 35 -3.79 -16.47 1.84
CA ARG A 35 -4.45 -17.09 0.67
C ARG A 35 -3.43 -17.39 -0.44
N ASN A 36 -3.65 -18.48 -1.18
CA ASN A 36 -2.72 -19.00 -2.20
C ASN A 36 -1.33 -19.35 -1.67
N TRP A 37 -1.20 -19.52 -0.36
CA TRP A 37 -0.02 -20.13 0.23
C TRP A 37 -0.42 -21.46 0.82
N LYS A 38 0.47 -22.43 0.65
CA LYS A 38 0.41 -23.72 1.30
C LYS A 38 1.65 -23.91 2.13
N PHE A 39 1.60 -24.76 3.14
CA PHE A 39 2.76 -25.08 3.96
C PHE A 39 2.88 -26.58 4.25
N VAL A 40 4.10 -27.00 4.59
CA VAL A 40 4.37 -28.35 5.08
C VAL A 40 5.58 -28.34 6.02
N SER A 41 5.50 -29.14 7.07
CA SER A 41 6.61 -29.37 7.99
C SER A 41 7.28 -30.70 7.66
N SER A 42 8.60 -30.70 7.65
CA SER A 42 9.44 -31.86 7.30
C SER A 42 10.62 -31.98 8.26
N ASN A 43 11.12 -33.19 8.46
CA ASN A 43 12.40 -33.44 9.13
C ASN A 43 13.49 -33.86 8.14
N PHE A 44 13.19 -33.82 6.84
CA PHE A 44 14.11 -34.23 5.77
C PHE A 44 14.89 -33.03 5.25
N LEU A 45 16.19 -33.24 5.05
CA LEU A 45 17.10 -32.35 4.34
C LEU A 45 17.50 -32.98 3.01
N GLY A 46 18.06 -32.19 2.11
CA GLY A 46 18.51 -32.56 0.79
C GLY A 46 17.57 -32.11 -0.32
N CYS A 47 17.73 -32.73 -1.49
CA CYS A 47 16.95 -32.38 -2.67
C CYS A 47 15.49 -32.78 -2.52
N PHE A 48 14.59 -31.86 -2.87
CA PHE A 48 13.17 -32.12 -2.99
C PHE A 48 12.61 -31.53 -4.27
N LYS A 49 11.47 -32.08 -4.70
CA LYS A 49 10.77 -31.63 -5.89
C LYS A 49 9.32 -31.29 -5.58
N ILE A 50 8.81 -30.25 -6.23
CA ILE A 50 7.38 -29.99 -6.27
C ILE A 50 6.78 -30.90 -7.34
N ILE A 51 5.72 -31.59 -6.97
CA ILE A 51 4.91 -32.33 -7.93
C ILE A 51 3.48 -31.79 -7.94
N ASP A 52 2.85 -31.89 -9.10
CA ASP A 52 1.44 -31.58 -9.27
C ASP A 52 0.53 -32.81 -9.10
N GLU A 53 -0.77 -32.62 -9.33
CA GLU A 53 -1.79 -33.66 -9.20
C GLU A 53 -1.63 -34.82 -10.19
N GLU A 54 -0.93 -34.60 -11.31
CA GLU A 54 -0.59 -35.62 -12.30
C GLU A 54 0.73 -36.32 -12.00
N ASN A 55 1.33 -36.03 -10.82
CA ASN A 55 2.60 -36.58 -10.36
C ASN A 55 3.80 -36.16 -11.24
N GLN A 56 3.66 -35.08 -12.02
CA GLN A 56 4.73 -34.49 -12.81
C GLN A 56 5.58 -33.56 -11.94
N GLU A 57 6.90 -33.65 -12.11
CA GLU A 57 7.85 -32.80 -11.40
C GLU A 57 7.91 -31.43 -12.07
N THR A 58 7.64 -30.37 -11.31
CA THR A 58 7.57 -29.01 -11.85
C THR A 58 8.81 -28.19 -11.50
N LEU A 59 9.32 -28.33 -10.28
CA LEU A 59 10.44 -27.56 -9.75
C LEU A 59 11.29 -28.45 -8.82
N SER A 60 12.58 -28.16 -8.72
CA SER A 60 13.53 -28.89 -7.86
C SER A 60 14.36 -27.91 -7.05
N PHE A 61 14.51 -28.20 -5.76
CA PHE A 61 15.22 -27.37 -4.80
C PHE A 61 16.04 -28.24 -3.84
N GLU A 62 16.90 -27.62 -3.04
CA GLU A 62 17.74 -28.28 -2.05
C GLU A 62 17.73 -27.45 -0.76
N ILE A 63 17.61 -28.13 0.38
CA ILE A 63 17.71 -27.54 1.73
C ILE A 63 18.70 -28.36 2.53
N ASP A 64 19.76 -27.74 3.04
CA ASP A 64 20.85 -28.41 3.76
C ASP A 64 20.86 -28.15 5.28
N HIS A 65 19.92 -27.36 5.78
CA HIS A 65 19.78 -27.03 7.19
C HIS A 65 18.32 -26.83 7.63
N ASP A 66 18.12 -26.87 8.95
CA ASP A 66 16.83 -26.58 9.57
C ASP A 66 16.47 -25.10 9.43
N GLY A 67 15.20 -24.79 9.16
CA GLY A 67 14.75 -23.41 8.97
C GLY A 67 13.34 -23.30 8.42
N GLU A 68 12.94 -22.07 8.13
CA GLU A 68 11.69 -21.74 7.47
C GLU A 68 11.99 -21.21 6.07
N PHE A 69 11.26 -21.68 5.06
CA PHE A 69 11.52 -21.37 3.66
C PHE A 69 10.22 -21.06 2.93
N ALA A 70 10.28 -20.22 1.92
CA ALA A 70 9.19 -19.92 1.01
C ALA A 70 9.60 -20.19 -0.43
N ILE A 71 8.72 -20.83 -1.18
CA ILE A 71 8.85 -21.00 -2.63
C ILE A 71 7.95 -19.95 -3.29
N TYR A 72 8.58 -19.04 -4.01
CA TYR A 72 7.94 -17.91 -4.67
C TYR A 72 8.65 -17.63 -6.00
N ASP A 73 7.88 -17.50 -7.08
CA ASP A 73 8.40 -17.20 -8.42
C ASP A 73 9.60 -18.11 -8.81
N GLU A 74 9.37 -19.42 -8.67
CA GLU A 74 10.36 -20.48 -8.96
C GLU A 74 11.66 -20.42 -8.13
N LYS A 75 11.71 -19.60 -7.09
CA LYS A 75 12.86 -19.48 -6.19
C LYS A 75 12.54 -20.03 -4.81
N LEU A 76 13.55 -20.63 -4.20
CA LEU A 76 13.55 -20.94 -2.78
C LEU A 76 14.14 -19.74 -2.01
N ILE A 77 13.36 -19.21 -1.07
CA ILE A 77 13.69 -18.07 -0.25
C ILE A 77 13.73 -18.55 1.20
N GLU A 78 14.90 -18.53 1.82
CA GLU A 78 15.00 -18.73 3.27
C GLU A 78 14.33 -17.55 3.99
N ILE A 79 13.47 -17.85 4.96
CA ILE A 79 12.76 -16.89 5.81
C ILE A 79 13.59 -16.68 7.07
N GLU A 80 13.89 -15.41 7.34
CA GLU A 80 14.65 -15.02 8.51
C GLU A 80 13.71 -14.74 9.68
N THR A 81 14.05 -15.27 10.85
CA THR A 81 13.31 -14.99 12.08
C THR A 81 13.41 -13.50 12.42
N ASN A 82 12.29 -12.79 12.31
CA ASN A 82 12.19 -11.38 12.66
C ASN A 82 11.15 -11.19 13.78
N ASN A 83 11.63 -10.89 14.99
CA ASN A 83 10.78 -10.68 16.15
C ASN A 83 10.09 -9.31 16.14
N GLN A 84 10.53 -8.38 15.28
CA GLN A 84 9.98 -7.04 15.21
C GLN A 84 8.94 -6.93 14.10
N LYS A 85 7.67 -6.93 14.52
CA LYS A 85 6.52 -6.73 13.64
C LYS A 85 6.44 -5.27 13.21
N ILE A 86 6.26 -5.04 11.92
CA ILE A 86 5.99 -3.70 11.36
C ILE A 86 4.69 -3.69 10.58
N MET A 87 4.11 -2.51 10.39
CA MET A 87 3.05 -2.30 9.43
C MET A 87 3.52 -1.30 8.37
N LEU A 88 3.65 -1.75 7.13
CA LEU A 88 4.00 -0.92 5.99
C LEU A 88 2.73 -0.42 5.31
N LEU A 89 2.58 0.91 5.19
CA LEU A 89 1.52 1.57 4.44
C LEU A 89 2.14 2.25 3.22
N SER A 90 2.05 1.62 2.06
CA SER A 90 2.71 2.11 0.84
C SER A 90 1.72 2.72 -0.13
N ASP A 91 2.08 3.85 -0.75
CA ASP A 91 1.52 4.16 -2.07
C ASP A 91 1.96 3.12 -3.11
N LEU A 92 1.25 3.06 -4.22
CA LEU A 92 1.54 2.17 -5.33
C LEU A 92 2.34 2.90 -6.40
N ASP A 93 1.69 3.75 -7.20
CA ASP A 93 2.29 4.39 -8.36
C ASP A 93 3.52 5.22 -7.98
N ASN A 94 4.62 5.03 -8.71
CA ASN A 94 5.92 5.68 -8.48
C ASN A 94 6.56 5.44 -7.10
N THR A 95 5.90 4.70 -6.20
CA THR A 95 6.41 4.32 -4.89
C THR A 95 6.74 2.83 -4.81
N LEU A 96 5.74 1.95 -4.81
CA LEU A 96 5.95 0.51 -4.82
C LEU A 96 6.09 -0.03 -6.25
N VAL A 97 5.40 0.58 -7.20
CA VAL A 97 5.35 0.13 -8.60
C VAL A 97 5.69 1.26 -9.56
N GLY A 98 6.03 0.88 -10.79
CA GLY A 98 6.20 1.78 -11.91
C GLY A 98 6.20 1.00 -13.21
N TYR A 99 5.87 1.67 -14.31
CA TYR A 99 5.73 1.02 -15.62
C TYR A 99 7.06 0.76 -16.34
N ASN A 100 8.16 1.36 -15.86
CA ASN A 100 9.49 1.12 -16.42
C ASN A 100 10.15 -0.15 -15.84
N GLU A 101 11.14 -0.70 -16.55
CA GLU A 101 11.83 -1.93 -16.17
C GLU A 101 12.55 -1.84 -14.81
N VAL A 102 13.07 -0.66 -14.45
CA VAL A 102 13.73 -0.42 -13.16
C VAL A 102 12.75 -0.64 -12.02
N ALA A 103 11.55 -0.06 -12.12
CA ALA A 103 10.50 -0.19 -11.12
C ALA A 103 9.93 -1.62 -11.05
N ARG A 104 9.76 -2.29 -12.20
CA ARG A 104 9.35 -3.70 -12.26
C ARG A 104 10.36 -4.61 -11.55
N SER A 105 11.65 -4.39 -11.79
CA SER A 105 12.72 -5.14 -11.14
C SER A 105 12.80 -4.85 -9.63
N ALA A 106 12.55 -3.61 -9.22
CA ALA A 106 12.49 -3.22 -7.82
C ALA A 106 11.33 -3.91 -7.10
N LEU A 107 10.16 -4.03 -7.72
CA LEU A 107 9.02 -4.75 -7.15
C LEU A 107 9.35 -6.22 -6.88
N ILE A 108 10.03 -6.91 -7.80
CA ILE A 108 10.46 -8.31 -7.60
C ILE A 108 11.36 -8.42 -6.37
N ARG A 109 12.37 -7.54 -6.25
CA ARG A 109 13.26 -7.49 -5.08
C ARG A 109 12.50 -7.20 -3.79
N PHE A 110 11.52 -6.31 -3.85
CA PHE A 110 10.67 -6.01 -2.69
C PHE A 110 9.84 -7.21 -2.26
N ASN A 111 9.23 -7.95 -3.20
CA ASN A 111 8.46 -9.14 -2.87
C ASN A 111 9.33 -10.19 -2.18
N GLU A 112 10.52 -10.47 -2.74
CA GLU A 112 11.48 -11.40 -2.11
C GLU A 112 11.93 -10.92 -0.73
N TYR A 113 12.23 -9.62 -0.58
CA TYR A 113 12.61 -9.02 0.70
C TYR A 113 11.47 -9.13 1.74
N TRP A 114 10.24 -8.80 1.35
CA TRP A 114 9.09 -8.85 2.24
C TRP A 114 8.75 -10.29 2.66
N ILE A 115 8.82 -11.26 1.74
CA ILE A 115 8.67 -12.68 2.05
C ILE A 115 9.72 -13.13 3.06
N ARG A 116 10.99 -12.84 2.78
CA ARG A 116 12.13 -13.24 3.63
C ARG A 116 12.03 -12.68 5.05
N LYS A 117 11.53 -11.46 5.24
CA LYS A 117 11.68 -10.71 6.50
C LYS A 117 10.39 -10.44 7.26
N HIS A 118 9.25 -10.42 6.58
CA HIS A 118 8.05 -9.77 7.10
C HIS A 118 6.77 -10.59 6.90
N LEU A 119 6.59 -11.27 5.76
CA LEU A 119 5.31 -11.90 5.39
C LEU A 119 4.82 -12.91 6.44
N PHE A 120 5.72 -13.72 7.01
CA PHE A 120 5.38 -14.75 8.01
C PHE A 120 5.68 -14.31 9.46
N SER A 121 6.08 -13.06 9.68
CA SER A 121 6.42 -12.54 11.03
C SER A 121 5.22 -11.97 11.81
N GLY A 122 4.04 -11.91 11.21
CA GLY A 122 2.90 -11.13 11.70
C GLY A 122 2.97 -9.63 11.37
N SER A 123 3.92 -9.21 10.53
CA SER A 123 3.92 -7.87 9.92
C SER A 123 2.75 -7.69 8.96
N LYS A 124 2.32 -6.44 8.75
CA LYS A 124 1.16 -6.09 7.92
C LYS A 124 1.56 -5.26 6.71
N LEU A 125 1.08 -5.69 5.54
CA LEU A 125 1.26 -4.97 4.28
C LEU A 125 -0.04 -4.26 3.90
N VAL A 126 -0.01 -2.93 3.84
CA VAL A 126 -1.15 -2.10 3.52
C VAL A 126 -0.85 -1.28 2.27
N TYR A 127 -1.72 -1.36 1.27
CA TYR A 127 -1.66 -0.46 0.11
C TYR A 127 -2.58 0.73 0.35
N ASN A 128 -2.04 1.94 0.39
CA ASN A 128 -2.78 3.19 0.61
C ASN A 128 -2.67 4.09 -0.62
N THR A 129 -3.41 3.72 -1.66
CA THR A 129 -3.25 4.25 -3.02
C THR A 129 -4.24 5.36 -3.35
N GLY A 130 -3.82 6.28 -4.23
CA GLY A 130 -4.72 7.25 -4.87
C GLY A 130 -5.70 6.63 -5.87
N ARG A 131 -5.41 5.44 -6.41
CA ARG A 131 -6.28 4.71 -7.35
C ARG A 131 -7.61 4.36 -6.69
N ASP A 132 -8.71 4.50 -7.42
CA ASP A 132 -9.98 3.85 -7.02
C ASP A 132 -9.86 2.32 -7.16
N PHE A 133 -10.86 1.60 -6.65
CA PHE A 133 -10.86 0.14 -6.67
C PHE A 133 -10.73 -0.44 -8.09
N CYS A 134 -11.48 0.09 -9.05
CA CYS A 134 -11.41 -0.37 -10.45
C CYS A 134 -10.01 -0.21 -11.04
N ARG A 135 -9.37 0.94 -10.83
CA ARG A 135 -8.00 1.21 -11.32
C ARG A 135 -6.93 0.40 -10.59
N TYR A 136 -7.17 0.02 -9.34
CA TYR A 136 -6.33 -0.95 -8.64
C TYR A 136 -6.45 -2.35 -9.26
N ILE A 137 -7.67 -2.80 -9.58
CA ILE A 137 -7.85 -4.08 -10.30
C ILE A 137 -7.21 -4.04 -11.70
N SER A 138 -7.34 -2.93 -12.43
CA SER A 138 -6.64 -2.75 -13.71
C SER A 138 -5.12 -2.86 -13.56
N LEU A 139 -4.53 -2.33 -12.48
CA LEU A 139 -3.10 -2.47 -12.21
C LEU A 139 -2.69 -3.96 -12.10
N LEU A 140 -3.49 -4.78 -11.41
CA LEU A 140 -3.22 -6.22 -11.33
C LEU A 140 -3.32 -6.88 -12.72
N ASN A 141 -4.33 -6.50 -13.51
CA ASN A 141 -4.53 -7.01 -14.86
C ASN A 141 -3.43 -6.58 -15.85
N ASP A 142 -2.74 -5.46 -15.59
CA ASP A 142 -1.54 -5.00 -16.32
C ASP A 142 -0.27 -5.82 -15.99
N GLY A 143 -0.43 -6.96 -15.29
CA GLY A 143 0.63 -7.90 -14.97
C GLY A 143 1.56 -7.43 -13.85
N PHE A 144 1.11 -6.54 -12.96
CA PHE A 144 1.88 -6.22 -11.76
C PHE A 144 1.68 -7.32 -10.71
N GLU A 145 2.75 -8.05 -10.41
CA GLU A 145 2.72 -9.12 -9.41
C GLU A 145 2.88 -8.56 -7.99
N LEU A 146 1.86 -7.89 -7.50
CA LEU A 146 1.81 -7.45 -6.12
C LEU A 146 1.64 -8.65 -5.17
N LEU A 147 2.30 -8.59 -4.01
CA LEU A 147 1.90 -9.44 -2.89
C LEU A 147 0.48 -9.08 -2.47
N GLU A 148 -0.26 -10.07 -1.98
CA GLU A 148 -1.60 -9.85 -1.45
C GLU A 148 -1.50 -8.96 -0.19
N PRO A 149 -2.18 -7.79 -0.16
CA PRO A 149 -2.12 -6.92 1.00
C PRO A 149 -2.98 -7.48 2.14
N ASP A 150 -2.59 -7.20 3.38
CA ASP A 150 -3.43 -7.42 4.55
C ASP A 150 -4.61 -6.44 4.58
N LEU A 151 -4.45 -5.24 3.99
CA LEU A 151 -5.49 -4.23 3.84
C LEU A 151 -5.22 -3.38 2.59
N LEU A 152 -6.25 -3.18 1.78
CA LEU A 152 -6.22 -2.27 0.64
C LEU A 152 -7.05 -1.03 0.96
N ILE A 153 -6.47 0.15 0.79
CA ILE A 153 -7.13 1.44 0.96
C ILE A 153 -7.01 2.19 -0.37
N THR A 154 -8.15 2.52 -0.96
CA THR A 154 -8.24 3.13 -2.29
C THR A 154 -8.76 4.56 -2.21
N GLY A 155 -8.63 5.28 -3.33
CA GLY A 155 -9.12 6.63 -3.48
C GLY A 155 -8.47 7.62 -2.52
N ALA A 156 -7.24 7.36 -2.07
CA ALA A 156 -6.55 8.14 -1.05
C ALA A 156 -7.35 8.24 0.26
N GLY A 157 -7.72 7.09 0.83
CA GLY A 157 -8.39 6.99 2.13
C GLY A 157 -9.91 6.89 2.08
N VAL A 158 -10.50 6.65 0.90
CA VAL A 158 -11.95 6.75 0.68
C VAL A 158 -12.68 5.43 0.89
N GLU A 159 -12.09 4.31 0.45
CA GLU A 159 -12.63 2.97 0.67
C GLU A 159 -11.51 2.08 1.23
N ALA A 160 -11.90 1.08 2.00
CA ALA A 160 -10.98 0.10 2.57
C ALA A 160 -11.51 -1.32 2.34
N TYR A 161 -10.61 -2.24 2.02
CA TYR A 161 -10.95 -3.62 1.66
C TYR A 161 -10.00 -4.62 2.31
N THR A 162 -10.55 -5.74 2.76
CA THR A 162 -9.79 -6.98 3.01
C THR A 162 -10.16 -8.01 1.96
N ILE A 163 -9.38 -9.08 1.85
CA ILE A 163 -9.69 -10.19 0.94
C ILE A 163 -10.22 -11.36 1.76
N ASP A 164 -11.37 -11.89 1.37
CA ASP A 164 -11.87 -13.15 1.91
C ASP A 164 -10.92 -14.28 1.49
N LYS A 165 -10.45 -15.06 2.46
CA LYS A 165 -9.43 -16.08 2.20
C LYS A 165 -9.96 -17.27 1.40
N LEU A 166 -11.26 -17.55 1.48
CA LEU A 166 -11.87 -18.70 0.83
C LEU A 166 -12.34 -18.36 -0.58
N SER A 167 -13.09 -17.26 -0.74
CA SER A 167 -13.62 -16.84 -2.03
C SER A 167 -12.62 -16.01 -2.85
N GLY A 168 -11.66 -15.34 -2.19
CA GLY A 168 -10.78 -14.36 -2.83
C GLY A 168 -11.47 -13.03 -3.16
N GLU A 169 -12.71 -12.83 -2.69
CA GLU A 169 -13.46 -11.59 -2.93
C GLU A 169 -12.99 -10.46 -2.02
N TYR A 170 -13.06 -9.23 -2.53
CA TYR A 170 -12.78 -8.03 -1.73
C TYR A 170 -14.00 -7.68 -0.88
N ILE A 171 -13.80 -7.62 0.44
CA ILE A 171 -14.80 -7.21 1.43
C ILE A 171 -14.62 -5.73 1.74
N LEU A 172 -15.62 -4.91 1.42
CA LEU A 172 -15.63 -3.47 1.70
C LEU A 172 -15.90 -3.19 3.19
N HIS A 173 -15.10 -2.29 3.77
CA HIS A 173 -15.25 -1.78 5.13
C HIS A 173 -15.84 -0.36 5.11
N GLU A 174 -17.16 -0.24 5.18
CA GLU A 174 -17.86 1.06 5.09
C GLU A 174 -17.57 2.00 6.26
N ASN A 175 -17.18 1.46 7.42
CA ASN A 175 -16.88 2.21 8.64
C ASN A 175 -15.62 3.09 8.52
N ILE A 176 -14.83 3.00 7.45
CA ILE A 176 -13.80 4.02 7.17
C ILE A 176 -14.40 5.42 7.06
N SER A 177 -15.66 5.52 6.61
CA SER A 177 -16.39 6.78 6.52
C SER A 177 -16.70 7.43 7.87
N ASP A 178 -16.66 6.68 8.98
CA ASP A 178 -16.84 7.21 10.34
C ASP A 178 -15.66 8.10 10.76
N LEU A 179 -14.52 7.98 10.08
CA LEU A 179 -13.35 8.83 10.29
C LEU A 179 -13.44 10.17 9.54
N TYR A 180 -14.53 10.42 8.81
CA TYR A 180 -14.77 11.65 8.07
C TYR A 180 -15.67 12.62 8.86
N ASP A 181 -15.40 13.92 8.74
CA ASP A 181 -16.21 15.00 9.31
C ASP A 181 -17.42 15.23 8.39
N LEU A 182 -18.41 14.35 8.50
CA LEU A 182 -19.64 14.41 7.71
C LEU A 182 -20.62 15.49 8.20
N GLU A 183 -20.35 16.13 9.34
CA GLU A 183 -21.12 17.29 9.81
C GLU A 183 -20.83 18.51 8.94
N HIS A 184 -19.54 18.76 8.63
CA HIS A 184 -19.10 19.90 7.82
C HIS A 184 -18.79 19.54 6.36
N TRP A 185 -19.10 18.32 5.94
CA TRP A 185 -18.88 17.83 4.59
C TRP A 185 -20.18 17.36 3.94
N ASP A 186 -20.42 17.85 2.73
CA ASP A 186 -21.51 17.37 1.87
C ASP A 186 -21.09 17.52 0.41
N SER A 187 -20.84 16.39 -0.25
CA SER A 187 -20.30 16.39 -1.63
C SER A 187 -21.23 17.10 -2.62
N SER A 188 -22.54 17.05 -2.40
CA SER A 188 -23.52 17.72 -3.26
C SER A 188 -23.45 19.24 -3.12
N THR A 189 -23.32 19.74 -1.89
CA THR A 189 -23.18 21.17 -1.58
C THR A 189 -21.83 21.69 -2.07
N VAL A 190 -20.76 20.91 -1.90
CA VAL A 190 -19.42 21.26 -2.42
C VAL A 190 -19.44 21.37 -3.94
N GLN A 191 -20.11 20.46 -4.66
CA GLN A 191 -20.29 20.59 -6.11
C GLN A 191 -21.06 21.86 -6.50
N GLN A 192 -22.12 22.22 -5.78
CA GLN A 192 -22.87 23.45 -6.04
C GLN A 192 -22.00 24.70 -5.82
N ILE A 193 -21.20 24.71 -4.75
CA ILE A 193 -20.22 25.76 -4.47
C ILE A 193 -19.23 25.85 -5.63
N ILE A 194 -18.61 24.74 -6.03
CA ILE A 194 -17.60 24.75 -7.08
C ILE A 194 -18.18 25.25 -8.41
N ALA A 195 -19.35 24.75 -8.81
CA ALA A 195 -19.98 25.14 -10.07
C ALA A 195 -20.34 26.63 -10.14
N LYS A 196 -20.68 27.25 -9.00
CA LYS A 196 -21.12 28.66 -8.94
C LYS A 196 -19.99 29.63 -8.62
N ASP A 197 -19.15 29.28 -7.65
CA ASP A 197 -18.16 30.18 -7.06
C ASP A 197 -16.75 29.96 -7.65
N PHE A 198 -16.50 28.80 -8.28
CA PHE A 198 -15.18 28.41 -8.81
C PHE A 198 -15.28 27.79 -10.22
N PRO A 199 -15.81 28.51 -11.23
CA PRO A 199 -16.04 27.98 -12.57
C PRO A 199 -14.77 27.59 -13.36
N TRP A 200 -13.59 27.93 -12.85
CA TRP A 200 -12.29 27.51 -13.39
C TRP A 200 -11.90 26.07 -13.03
N LEU A 201 -12.65 25.42 -12.13
CA LEU A 201 -12.51 23.99 -11.84
C LEU A 201 -13.41 23.18 -12.77
N TYR A 202 -12.80 22.21 -13.46
CA TYR A 202 -13.48 21.32 -14.41
C TYR A 202 -13.68 19.94 -13.81
N THR A 203 -14.88 19.38 -13.96
CA THR A 203 -15.13 17.96 -13.69
C THR A 203 -14.60 17.14 -14.87
N PRO A 204 -13.69 16.17 -14.66
CA PRO A 204 -13.29 15.25 -15.73
C PRO A 204 -14.48 14.45 -16.31
N ALA A 205 -14.29 13.72 -17.41
CA ALA A 205 -15.37 12.97 -18.05
C ALA A 205 -15.76 11.64 -17.33
N GLU A 206 -14.91 11.12 -16.46
CA GLU A 206 -15.14 9.86 -15.71
C GLU A 206 -15.94 10.10 -14.41
N ASN A 207 -16.38 9.07 -13.69
CA ASN A 207 -17.10 9.23 -12.42
C ASN A 207 -16.20 9.89 -11.35
N ASN A 208 -16.31 11.22 -11.18
CA ASN A 208 -15.38 12.01 -10.35
C ASN A 208 -15.97 12.50 -9.02
N VAL A 209 -17.17 12.04 -8.70
CA VAL A 209 -17.89 12.45 -7.50
C VAL A 209 -18.19 11.21 -6.68
N HIS A 210 -17.50 11.11 -5.55
CA HIS A 210 -17.78 10.15 -4.50
C HIS A 210 -18.36 10.89 -3.29
N LYS A 211 -19.15 10.20 -2.46
CA LYS A 211 -19.78 10.79 -1.26
C LYS A 211 -18.78 11.44 -0.30
N LEU A 212 -17.53 10.95 -0.28
CA LEU A 212 -16.44 11.43 0.59
C LEU A 212 -15.40 12.30 -0.11
N LYS A 213 -15.40 12.36 -1.44
CA LYS A 213 -14.34 13.02 -2.21
C LYS A 213 -14.81 13.41 -3.60
N ILE A 214 -14.44 14.60 -4.04
CA ILE A 214 -14.66 15.10 -5.39
C ILE A 214 -13.31 15.29 -6.07
N TRP A 215 -13.21 14.88 -7.32
CA TRP A 215 -12.04 15.11 -8.17
C TRP A 215 -12.35 16.15 -9.23
N MET A 216 -11.52 17.19 -9.28
CA MET A 216 -11.57 18.28 -10.24
C MET A 216 -10.22 18.45 -10.92
N LYS A 217 -10.19 19.19 -12.04
CA LYS A 217 -8.97 19.63 -12.71
C LYS A 217 -8.99 21.14 -12.93
N ALA A 218 -7.82 21.75 -13.04
CA ALA A 218 -7.65 23.10 -13.55
C ALA A 218 -6.42 23.18 -14.43
N ASN A 219 -6.41 24.09 -15.40
CA ASN A 219 -5.19 24.41 -16.13
C ASN A 219 -4.18 25.08 -15.20
N MET A 220 -2.91 25.12 -15.62
CA MET A 220 -1.83 25.66 -14.80
C MET A 220 -2.02 27.14 -14.45
N GLN A 221 -2.56 27.95 -15.37
CA GLN A 221 -2.78 29.38 -15.15
C GLN A 221 -3.79 29.61 -14.02
N ASP A 222 -4.94 28.94 -14.07
CA ASP A 222 -5.97 29.03 -13.05
C ASP A 222 -5.50 28.46 -11.71
N PHE A 223 -4.74 27.36 -11.72
CA PHE A 223 -4.12 26.81 -10.52
C PHE A 223 -3.22 27.85 -9.81
N LEU A 224 -2.33 28.52 -10.55
CA LEU A 224 -1.41 29.51 -9.99
C LEU A 224 -2.16 30.73 -9.43
N LEU A 225 -3.21 31.18 -10.13
CA LEU A 225 -3.99 32.36 -9.75
C LEU A 225 -4.94 32.09 -8.57
N HIS A 226 -5.56 30.91 -8.51
CA HIS A 226 -6.76 30.70 -7.68
C HIS A 226 -6.63 29.62 -6.60
N SER A 227 -5.62 28.74 -6.64
CA SER A 227 -5.52 27.61 -5.70
C SER A 227 -5.42 28.01 -4.23
N SER A 228 -4.73 29.12 -3.92
CA SER A 228 -4.61 29.62 -2.55
C SER A 228 -5.96 30.14 -2.01
N ALA A 229 -6.73 30.84 -2.86
CA ALA A 229 -8.06 31.33 -2.51
C ALA A 229 -9.04 30.18 -2.29
N LEU A 230 -8.99 29.15 -3.15
CA LEU A 230 -9.78 27.92 -2.98
C LEU A 230 -9.51 27.24 -1.63
N LYS A 231 -8.22 27.06 -1.30
CA LYS A 231 -7.79 26.47 -0.02
C LYS A 231 -8.29 27.29 1.17
N LEU A 232 -8.22 28.62 1.09
CA LEU A 232 -8.69 29.50 2.16
C LEU A 232 -10.23 29.45 2.31
N TYR A 233 -10.97 29.46 1.20
CA TYR A 233 -12.42 29.36 1.19
C TYR A 233 -12.89 28.09 1.92
N PHE A 234 -12.34 26.94 1.54
CA PHE A 234 -12.77 25.66 2.11
C PHE A 234 -12.21 25.36 3.51
N LYS A 235 -11.17 26.06 3.96
CA LYS A 235 -10.78 26.02 5.39
C LYS A 235 -11.89 26.55 6.29
N ASN A 236 -12.62 27.58 5.83
CA ASN A 236 -13.80 28.18 6.48
C ASN A 236 -13.66 28.33 8.01
N HIS A 237 -12.57 28.96 8.47
CA HIS A 237 -12.27 29.12 9.90
C HIS A 237 -13.33 29.92 10.66
N GLU A 238 -14.04 30.81 9.96
CA GLU A 238 -15.10 31.65 10.51
C GLU A 238 -16.47 30.94 10.56
N ASN A 239 -16.55 29.67 10.16
CA ASN A 239 -17.79 28.88 10.13
C ASN A 239 -18.93 29.56 9.34
N LEU A 240 -18.60 30.19 8.21
CA LEU A 240 -19.59 30.86 7.36
C LEU A 240 -20.53 29.83 6.76
N MET A 241 -21.84 30.08 6.87
CA MET A 241 -22.84 29.27 6.18
C MET A 241 -22.85 29.56 4.68
N ARG A 242 -22.79 28.50 3.86
CA ARG A 242 -22.84 28.52 2.40
C ARG A 242 -23.88 27.51 1.95
N TYR A 243 -24.82 27.96 1.13
CA TYR A 243 -25.90 27.09 0.62
C TYR A 243 -26.64 26.32 1.74
N GLY A 244 -26.82 26.97 2.89
CA GLY A 244 -27.54 26.40 4.04
C GLY A 244 -26.71 25.49 4.97
N LYS A 245 -25.41 25.31 4.73
CA LYS A 245 -24.52 24.46 5.56
C LYS A 245 -23.20 25.17 5.89
N ILE A 246 -22.56 24.80 6.99
CA ILE A 246 -21.16 25.17 7.24
C ILE A 246 -20.29 24.11 6.57
N ILE A 247 -19.68 24.45 5.45
CA ILE A 247 -18.82 23.52 4.71
C ILE A 247 -17.36 23.78 5.04
N LYS A 248 -16.64 22.69 5.34
CA LYS A 248 -15.20 22.66 5.52
C LYS A 248 -14.62 21.53 4.70
N ALA A 249 -13.64 21.84 3.87
CA ALA A 249 -12.97 20.86 3.03
C ALA A 249 -11.47 21.04 2.99
N LYS A 250 -10.79 19.92 2.74
CA LYS A 250 -9.37 19.83 2.44
C LYS A 250 -9.19 19.72 0.94
N ILE A 251 -8.21 20.47 0.43
CA ILE A 251 -7.80 20.44 -0.97
C ILE A 251 -6.45 19.74 -1.03
N ILE A 252 -6.44 18.54 -1.59
CA ILE A 252 -5.23 17.77 -1.91
C ILE A 252 -4.95 18.01 -3.40
N ILE A 253 -3.73 18.41 -3.72
CA ILE A 253 -3.32 18.68 -5.09
C ILE A 253 -2.33 17.58 -5.48
N ALA A 254 -2.46 17.05 -6.68
CA ALA A 254 -1.64 15.93 -7.14
C ALA A 254 -1.35 16.02 -8.65
N GLY A 255 -0.25 15.38 -9.04
CA GLY A 255 0.17 15.20 -10.43
C GLY A 255 1.24 16.18 -10.89
N ASP A 256 2.14 15.69 -11.72
CA ASP A 256 3.31 16.38 -12.27
C ASP A 256 3.05 17.11 -13.60
N ASN A 257 1.83 17.03 -14.14
CA ASN A 257 1.53 17.59 -15.45
C ASN A 257 1.71 19.13 -15.47
N LEU A 258 2.45 19.61 -16.48
CA LEU A 258 2.78 21.02 -16.69
C LEU A 258 1.59 21.86 -17.19
N GLU A 259 0.57 21.22 -17.76
CA GLU A 259 -0.62 21.90 -18.30
C GLU A 259 -1.81 21.86 -17.34
N TRP A 260 -1.97 20.77 -16.59
CA TRP A 260 -3.14 20.53 -15.75
C TRP A 260 -2.76 20.06 -14.35
N LYS A 261 -3.51 20.51 -13.34
CA LYS A 261 -3.39 20.03 -11.96
C LYS A 261 -4.67 19.35 -11.51
N ASN A 262 -4.51 18.24 -10.78
CA ASN A 262 -5.63 17.53 -10.18
C ASN A 262 -5.90 18.05 -8.77
N PHE A 263 -7.18 18.25 -8.47
CA PHE A 263 -7.67 18.68 -7.17
C PHE A 263 -8.57 17.57 -6.61
N HIS A 264 -8.17 17.00 -5.49
CA HIS A 264 -9.00 16.12 -4.69
C HIS A 264 -9.54 16.90 -3.49
N ILE A 265 -10.86 17.11 -3.50
CA ILE A 265 -11.59 17.89 -2.50
C ILE A 265 -12.32 16.91 -1.60
N THR A 266 -12.07 16.96 -0.30
CA THR A 266 -12.60 15.98 0.66
C THR A 266 -12.85 16.64 2.02
N ALA A 267 -13.47 15.94 2.98
CA ALA A 267 -13.64 16.44 4.34
C ALA A 267 -12.27 16.79 4.98
N GLN A 268 -12.24 17.63 6.03
CA GLN A 268 -10.96 18.12 6.59
C GLN A 268 -10.02 17.00 7.06
N ASN A 269 -10.59 15.94 7.63
CA ASN A 269 -9.92 14.73 8.08
C ASN A 269 -9.76 13.67 6.99
N GLY A 270 -10.28 13.91 5.78
CA GLY A 270 -10.11 13.03 4.62
C GLY A 270 -8.69 13.03 4.04
N GLY A 271 -8.35 11.97 3.32
CA GLY A 271 -7.08 11.80 2.62
C GLY A 271 -6.31 10.56 3.10
N LYS A 272 -5.07 10.40 2.65
CA LYS A 272 -4.28 9.21 2.98
C LYS A 272 -4.02 9.04 4.47
N ASN A 273 -4.02 10.10 5.29
CA ASN A 273 -3.92 9.97 6.75
C ASN A 273 -5.18 9.32 7.38
N THR A 274 -6.35 9.43 6.74
CA THR A 274 -7.53 8.65 7.14
C THR A 274 -7.27 7.16 6.98
N GLY A 275 -6.62 6.78 5.88
CA GLY A 275 -6.20 5.39 5.65
C GLY A 275 -5.21 4.91 6.71
N VAL A 276 -4.25 5.75 7.11
CA VAL A 276 -3.32 5.46 8.20
C VAL A 276 -4.06 5.24 9.53
N ALA A 277 -5.01 6.13 9.87
CA ALA A 277 -5.80 6.02 11.09
C ALA A 277 -6.68 4.76 11.09
N PHE A 278 -7.30 4.44 9.95
CA PHE A 278 -8.11 3.24 9.79
C PHE A 278 -7.27 1.98 9.98
N ALA A 279 -6.13 1.85 9.27
CA ALA A 279 -5.23 0.70 9.40
C ALA A 279 -4.71 0.51 10.83
N LYS A 280 -4.35 1.61 11.51
CA LYS A 280 -3.91 1.59 12.91
C LYS A 280 -4.98 0.99 13.81
N ALA A 281 -6.22 1.47 13.70
CA ALA A 281 -7.34 0.97 14.50
C ALA A 281 -7.69 -0.47 14.14
N PHE A 282 -7.73 -0.79 12.84
CA PHE A 282 -8.09 -2.10 12.32
C PHE A 282 -7.16 -3.21 12.80
N PHE A 283 -5.84 -2.97 12.80
CA PHE A 283 -4.84 -3.95 13.25
C PHE A 283 -4.40 -3.77 14.70
N ASN A 284 -4.91 -2.76 15.41
CA ASN A 284 -4.46 -2.38 16.75
C ASN A 284 -2.92 -2.26 16.87
N PHE A 285 -2.32 -1.49 15.95
CA PHE A 285 -0.87 -1.38 15.82
C PHE A 285 -0.32 -0.12 16.51
N GLU A 286 0.86 -0.21 17.13
CA GLU A 286 1.53 0.96 17.72
C GLU A 286 2.24 1.81 16.65
N GLU A 287 2.12 3.14 16.76
CA GLU A 287 2.68 4.09 15.77
C GLU A 287 4.19 3.94 15.57
N LYS A 288 4.92 3.59 16.64
CA LYS A 288 6.39 3.40 16.58
C LYS A 288 6.81 2.27 15.65
N TYR A 289 5.92 1.34 15.30
CA TYR A 289 6.15 0.22 14.39
C TYR A 289 5.45 0.40 13.02
N MET A 290 4.74 1.52 12.82
CA MET A 290 4.12 1.86 11.55
C MET A 290 5.09 2.63 10.66
N ILE A 291 5.10 2.29 9.38
CA ILE A 291 5.97 2.89 8.36
C ILE A 291 5.12 3.24 7.15
N ALA A 292 5.07 4.51 6.76
CA ALA A 292 4.46 4.93 5.50
C ALA A 292 5.52 5.08 4.41
N ALA A 293 5.19 4.76 3.16
CA ALA A 293 6.03 5.00 1.98
C ALA A 293 5.25 5.77 0.90
N GLY A 294 5.91 6.73 0.25
CA GLY A 294 5.29 7.60 -0.76
C GLY A 294 6.30 8.44 -1.53
N ASP A 295 5.86 9.06 -2.61
CA ASP A 295 6.70 9.82 -3.54
C ASP A 295 6.12 11.20 -3.91
N SER A 296 4.83 11.46 -3.68
CA SER A 296 4.15 12.61 -4.26
C SER A 296 3.51 13.56 -3.25
N GLY A 297 2.94 14.66 -3.76
CA GLY A 297 2.17 15.62 -2.95
C GLY A 297 0.95 15.01 -2.25
N ASN A 298 0.37 13.93 -2.80
CA ASN A 298 -0.78 13.26 -2.19
C ASN A 298 -0.39 12.44 -0.93
N ASP A 299 0.91 12.12 -0.77
CA ASP A 299 1.47 11.34 0.33
C ASP A 299 1.87 12.19 1.53
N ILE A 300 2.04 13.50 1.33
CA ILE A 300 2.37 14.48 2.37
C ILE A 300 1.54 14.26 3.63
N ASP A 301 0.27 13.92 3.46
CA ASP A 301 -0.64 13.71 4.56
C ASP A 301 -0.31 12.48 5.42
N MET A 302 0.12 11.37 4.82
CA MET A 302 0.60 10.19 5.56
C MET A 302 1.82 10.52 6.42
N PHE A 303 2.62 11.50 5.99
CA PHE A 303 3.86 11.89 6.66
C PHE A 303 3.69 12.93 7.76
N LYS A 304 2.48 13.48 8.00
CA LYS A 304 2.30 14.52 9.03
C LYS A 304 2.31 14.00 10.47
N GLY A 305 2.12 12.70 10.67
CA GLY A 305 2.09 12.07 11.98
C GLY A 305 3.45 11.62 12.52
N GLU A 306 3.39 10.94 13.66
CA GLU A 306 4.54 10.43 14.40
C GLU A 306 5.09 9.11 13.84
N ILE A 307 4.33 8.43 12.98
CA ILE A 307 4.79 7.21 12.29
C ILE A 307 6.04 7.47 11.44
N TRP A 308 6.83 6.43 11.21
CA TRP A 308 7.96 6.52 10.30
C TRP A 308 7.48 6.78 8.88
N GLY A 309 8.25 7.55 8.12
CA GLY A 309 8.00 7.78 6.71
C GLY A 309 9.24 7.49 5.89
N ILE A 310 9.06 6.82 4.75
CA ILE A 310 10.05 6.57 3.73
C ILE A 310 9.66 7.38 2.51
N ILE A 311 10.57 8.22 2.05
CA ILE A 311 10.45 8.98 0.81
C ILE A 311 11.40 8.32 -0.19
N VAL A 312 10.84 7.70 -1.23
CA VAL A 312 11.62 7.01 -2.27
C VAL A 312 12.36 8.03 -3.14
N GLY A 313 13.54 7.68 -3.65
CA GLY A 313 14.47 8.61 -4.29
C GLY A 313 13.96 9.32 -5.55
N ASN A 314 12.91 8.80 -6.19
CA ASN A 314 12.21 9.42 -7.33
C ASN A 314 11.01 10.30 -6.92
N TYR A 315 10.98 10.80 -5.69
CA TYR A 315 9.90 11.65 -5.20
C TYR A 315 9.75 12.95 -6.01
N GLU A 316 8.51 13.44 -6.11
CA GLU A 316 8.16 14.65 -6.85
C GLU A 316 8.61 15.94 -6.12
N GLU A 317 8.81 17.00 -6.90
CA GLU A 317 9.25 18.31 -6.39
C GLU A 317 8.34 18.85 -5.26
N GLU A 318 7.03 18.61 -5.34
CA GLU A 318 6.07 19.05 -4.31
C GLU A 318 6.37 18.43 -2.94
N LEU A 319 6.65 17.13 -2.89
CA LEU A 319 7.00 16.45 -1.66
C LEU A 319 8.36 16.94 -1.14
N GLY A 320 9.32 17.16 -2.03
CA GLY A 320 10.62 17.79 -1.70
C GLY A 320 10.47 19.17 -1.06
N ALA A 321 9.66 20.03 -1.67
CA ALA A 321 9.38 21.36 -1.14
C ALA A 321 8.70 21.30 0.23
N TRP A 322 7.86 20.30 0.51
CA TRP A 322 7.28 20.09 1.82
C TRP A 322 8.28 19.60 2.88
N LEU A 323 9.22 18.72 2.50
CA LEU A 323 10.29 18.24 3.38
C LEU A 323 11.23 19.39 3.79
N ASN A 324 11.65 20.21 2.82
CA ASN A 324 12.58 21.32 3.04
C ASN A 324 12.03 22.42 3.99
N LYS A 325 10.70 22.51 4.16
CA LYS A 325 10.10 23.48 5.10
C LYS A 325 10.38 23.16 6.56
N LYS A 326 10.54 21.89 6.92
CA LYS A 326 10.76 21.47 8.31
C LYS A 326 11.43 20.10 8.36
N PRO A 327 12.64 19.98 8.95
CA PRO A 327 13.26 18.68 9.22
C PRO A 327 12.37 17.82 10.12
N ARG A 328 12.30 16.52 9.82
CA ARG A 328 11.52 15.53 10.59
C ARG A 328 12.38 14.30 10.79
N ILE A 329 12.70 13.99 12.04
CA ILE A 329 13.62 12.89 12.38
C ILE A 329 13.06 11.51 11.99
N ASN A 330 11.73 11.37 11.98
CA ASN A 330 11.04 10.14 11.63
C ASN A 330 10.80 9.99 10.11
N LYS A 331 11.44 10.81 9.27
CA LYS A 331 11.29 10.78 7.81
C LYS A 331 12.63 10.49 7.15
N ILE A 332 12.73 9.32 6.54
CA ILE A 332 13.92 8.83 5.87
C ILE A 332 13.78 9.07 4.37
N ILE A 333 14.72 9.81 3.80
CA ILE A 333 14.83 9.97 2.36
C ILE A 333 15.80 8.90 1.86
N SER A 334 15.32 8.06 0.94
CA SER A 334 16.12 7.02 0.30
C SER A 334 16.89 7.59 -0.89
N ASN A 335 18.08 7.04 -1.14
CA ASN A 335 18.82 7.29 -2.38
C ASN A 335 18.35 6.39 -3.53
N TYR A 336 17.46 5.43 -3.25
CA TYR A 336 16.94 4.47 -4.21
C TYR A 336 15.49 4.78 -4.56
N SER A 337 15.14 4.59 -5.82
CA SER A 337 13.81 4.83 -6.36
C SER A 337 12.89 3.62 -6.19
N PHE A 338 11.59 3.86 -6.29
CA PHE A 338 10.54 2.85 -6.25
C PHE A 338 10.67 1.90 -5.04
N ALA A 339 10.34 0.62 -5.22
CA ALA A 339 10.32 -0.36 -4.15
C ALA A 339 11.69 -0.59 -3.48
N ASP A 340 12.80 -0.38 -4.20
CA ASP A 340 14.14 -0.43 -3.59
C ASP A 340 14.31 0.66 -2.54
N GLY A 341 13.68 1.81 -2.75
CA GLY A 341 13.64 2.90 -1.78
C GLY A 341 12.91 2.50 -0.49
N ILE A 342 11.86 1.68 -0.61
CA ILE A 342 11.13 1.12 0.52
C ILE A 342 12.01 0.14 1.30
N ILE A 343 12.71 -0.77 0.61
CA ILE A 343 13.63 -1.73 1.23
C ILE A 343 14.70 -0.99 2.05
N ASP A 344 15.40 -0.02 1.43
CA ASP A 344 16.44 0.78 2.10
C ASP A 344 15.89 1.53 3.32
N GLY A 345 14.71 2.14 3.18
CA GLY A 345 14.05 2.85 4.27
C GLY A 345 13.69 1.94 5.44
N ILE A 346 13.10 0.76 5.19
CA ILE A 346 12.77 -0.22 6.23
C ILE A 346 14.04 -0.65 6.97
N GLN A 347 15.12 -0.98 6.25
CA GLN A 347 16.38 -1.41 6.86
C GLN A 347 16.99 -0.32 7.77
N LYS A 348 16.93 0.94 7.35
CA LYS A 348 17.40 2.07 8.18
C LYS A 348 16.54 2.25 9.43
N ILE A 349 15.22 2.16 9.29
CA ILE A 349 14.27 2.32 10.40
C ILE A 349 14.40 1.19 11.42
N THR A 350 14.44 -0.07 10.97
CA THR A 350 14.57 -1.23 11.87
C THR A 350 15.90 -1.21 12.63
N LYS A 351 17.00 -0.81 11.97
CA LYS A 351 18.28 -0.58 12.64
C LYS A 351 18.18 0.48 13.75
N ASN A 352 17.45 1.57 13.53
CA ASN A 352 17.24 2.60 14.55
C ASN A 352 16.36 2.11 15.71
N MET A 353 15.35 1.28 15.42
CA MET A 353 14.49 0.69 16.45
C MET A 353 15.27 -0.25 17.38
N SER A 354 16.16 -1.08 16.82
CA SER A 354 16.99 -2.00 17.62
C SER A 354 18.00 -1.29 18.51
N ASN A 355 18.49 -0.11 18.11
CA ASN A 355 19.43 0.69 18.91
C ASN A 355 18.74 1.49 20.04
N SER A 356 17.40 1.53 20.05
CA SER A 356 16.61 2.31 21.02
C SER A 356 16.00 1.44 22.13
N GLN A 357 16.21 0.13 22.07
CA GLN A 357 15.90 -0.86 23.11
C GLN A 357 17.17 -1.17 23.90
#